data_AF-I4A349-F1
#
_entry.id   AF-I4A349-F1
#
_cell.length_a   1.000
_cell.length_b   1.000
_cell.length_c   1.000
_cell.angle_alpha   90.00
_cell.angle_beta   90.00
_cell.angle_gamma   90.00
#
_symmetry.space_group_name_H-M   'P 1'
#
loop_
_entity.id
_entity.type
_entity.pdbx_description
1 polymer ?
#
loop_
_entity_poly.entity_id
_entity_poly.type
_entity_poly.pdbx_seq_one_letter_code
_entity_poly.pdbx_strand_id
1 'polypeptide(L)'
;MIYLNKDNLKSHVFERIIDESSKDFEKALDQCEAENIAIIKTLLGSYYDVEAIFDETNPIKNAYLERILTFLVLWDIQHRNAYRKLSNVSKEQKEWADKELDKLASGRLSLDNLPPKSSTTDRSKILYGNLSNPDFYI
;
A
#
# COMPACT_ATOMS: atom_id res chain seq x y z
N MET A 1 -14.97 -5.52 2.49
CA MET A 1 -13.54 -5.31 2.20
C MET A 1 -13.33 -5.17 0.70
N ILE A 2 -12.48 -4.25 0.27
CA ILE A 2 -12.28 -3.88 -1.15
C ILE A 2 -11.03 -4.55 -1.74
N TYR A 3 -9.91 -4.48 -1.03
CA TYR A 3 -8.59 -4.91 -1.55
C TYR A 3 -8.08 -6.16 -0.82
N LEU A 4 -8.28 -6.23 0.50
CA LEU A 4 -7.88 -7.36 1.33
C LEU A 4 -8.94 -8.46 1.36
N ASN A 5 -8.47 -9.70 1.55
CA ASN A 5 -9.32 -10.81 1.94
C ASN A 5 -9.14 -11.10 3.44
N LYS A 6 -10.17 -11.65 4.10
CA LYS A 6 -10.12 -12.08 5.51
C LYS A 6 -8.96 -13.06 5.76
N ASP A 7 -8.59 -13.87 4.76
CA ASP A 7 -7.46 -14.80 4.86
C ASP A 7 -6.10 -14.09 5.01
N ASN A 8 -5.94 -12.89 4.42
CA ASN A 8 -4.72 -12.09 4.57
C ASN A 8 -4.56 -11.63 6.03
N LEU A 9 -5.67 -11.28 6.67
CA LEU A 9 -5.69 -10.87 8.08
C LEU A 9 -5.44 -12.07 9.01
N LYS A 10 -6.08 -13.22 8.73
CA LYS A 10 -5.90 -14.47 9.50
C LYS A 10 -4.47 -15.01 9.45
N SER A 11 -3.77 -14.81 8.33
CA SER A 11 -2.38 -15.25 8.17
C SER A 11 -1.41 -14.50 9.08
N HIS A 12 -1.80 -13.30 9.55
CA HIS A 12 -0.94 -12.43 10.35
C HIS A 12 -1.44 -12.24 11.80
N VAL A 13 -2.64 -12.71 12.14
CA VAL A 13 -3.24 -12.58 13.48
C VAL A 13 -3.90 -13.88 13.91
N PHE A 14 -3.73 -14.24 15.18
CA PHE A 14 -4.47 -15.36 15.79
C PHE A 14 -5.98 -15.15 15.66
N GLU A 15 -6.70 -16.13 15.09
CA GLU A 15 -8.16 -16.11 14.85
C GLU A 15 -8.98 -15.62 16.05
N ARG A 16 -8.51 -15.88 17.27
CA ARG A 16 -9.17 -15.46 18.52
C ARG A 16 -9.26 -13.95 18.72
N ILE A 17 -8.46 -13.14 18.03
CA ILE A 17 -8.55 -11.67 18.06
C ILE A 17 -9.68 -11.16 17.14
N ILE A 18 -10.09 -11.96 16.17
CA ILE A 18 -11.07 -11.61 15.13
C ILE A 18 -12.52 -11.91 15.56
N ASP A 19 -12.73 -12.92 16.43
CA ASP A 19 -14.05 -13.50 16.68
C ASP A 19 -14.92 -12.83 17.77
N GLU A 20 -14.38 -11.94 18.61
CA GLU A 20 -15.07 -11.54 19.86
C GLU A 20 -16.22 -10.51 19.72
N SER A 21 -16.55 -10.01 18.52
CA SER A 21 -17.77 -9.20 18.31
C SER A 21 -18.22 -9.19 16.84
N SER A 22 -18.74 -10.30 16.34
CA SER A 22 -18.82 -10.58 14.90
C SER A 22 -19.70 -9.65 14.04
N LYS A 23 -20.49 -8.72 14.62
CA LYS A 23 -21.32 -7.76 13.84
C LYS A 23 -20.75 -6.35 13.79
N ASP A 24 -20.22 -5.83 14.89
CA ASP A 24 -19.54 -4.52 14.89
C ASP A 24 -18.13 -4.64 14.31
N PHE A 25 -17.50 -5.81 14.43
CA PHE A 25 -16.16 -6.06 13.94
C PHE A 25 -16.07 -6.03 12.41
N GLU A 26 -17.02 -6.63 11.68
CA GLU A 26 -16.99 -6.63 10.21
C GLU A 26 -17.14 -5.22 9.64
N LYS A 27 -18.07 -4.43 10.16
CA LYS A 27 -18.24 -3.02 9.76
C LYS A 27 -17.02 -2.18 10.11
N ALA A 28 -16.45 -2.38 11.30
CA ALA A 28 -15.25 -1.69 11.73
C ALA A 28 -14.05 -2.01 10.83
N LEU A 29 -13.92 -3.27 10.42
CA LEU A 29 -12.84 -3.76 9.59
C LEU A 29 -12.97 -3.24 8.15
N ASP A 30 -14.17 -3.21 7.59
CA ASP A 30 -14.44 -2.59 6.30
C ASP A 30 -14.16 -1.07 6.33
N GLN A 31 -14.52 -0.40 7.42
CA GLN A 31 -14.28 1.03 7.58
C GLN A 31 -12.78 1.33 7.74
N CYS A 32 -12.06 0.58 8.58
CA CYS A 32 -10.61 0.74 8.76
C CYS A 32 -9.86 0.44 7.45
N GLU A 33 -10.31 -0.54 6.67
CA GLU A 33 -9.72 -0.78 5.35
C GLU A 33 -9.97 0.39 4.40
N ALA A 34 -11.20 0.91 4.32
CA ALA A 34 -11.52 2.04 3.46
C ALA A 34 -10.72 3.31 3.82
N GLU A 35 -10.57 3.59 5.12
CA GLU A 35 -9.76 4.71 5.64
C GLU A 35 -8.28 4.55 5.24
N ASN A 36 -7.71 3.37 5.45
CA ASN A 36 -6.31 3.11 5.07
C ASN A 36 -6.10 3.11 3.56
N ILE A 37 -7.05 2.61 2.77
CA ILE A 37 -7.01 2.72 1.31
C ILE A 37 -7.02 4.19 0.89
N ALA A 38 -7.85 5.05 1.49
CA ALA A 38 -7.89 6.48 1.17
C ALA A 38 -6.55 7.19 1.47
N ILE A 39 -5.89 6.82 2.57
CA ILE A 39 -4.56 7.32 2.92
C ILE A 39 -3.53 6.88 1.87
N ILE A 40 -3.51 5.59 1.54
CA ILE A 40 -2.58 5.03 0.54
C ILE A 40 -2.83 5.64 -0.85
N LYS A 41 -4.10 5.83 -1.26
CA LYS A 41 -4.47 6.51 -2.51
C LYS A 41 -3.86 7.91 -2.59
N THR A 42 -3.92 8.66 -1.49
CA THR A 42 -3.39 10.03 -1.41
C THR A 42 -1.87 10.05 -1.56
N LEU A 43 -1.16 9.09 -0.97
CA LEU A 43 0.30 9.02 -0.98
C LEU A 43 0.86 8.43 -2.29
N LEU A 44 0.21 7.41 -2.86
CA LEU A 44 0.66 6.73 -4.09
C LEU A 44 0.13 7.38 -5.38
N GLY A 45 -0.90 8.22 -5.28
CA GLY A 45 -1.57 8.84 -6.43
C GLY A 45 -0.68 9.75 -7.28
N SER A 46 0.55 10.06 -6.86
CA SER A 46 1.55 10.76 -7.66
C SER A 46 2.25 9.85 -8.69
N TYR A 47 2.40 8.55 -8.39
CA TYR A 47 3.21 7.62 -9.18
C TYR A 47 2.40 6.52 -9.86
N TYR A 48 1.30 6.09 -9.24
CA TYR A 48 0.51 4.95 -9.67
C TYR A 48 -0.92 5.35 -10.03
N ASP A 49 -1.55 4.55 -10.89
CA ASP A 49 -2.98 4.64 -11.13
C ASP A 49 -3.74 3.96 -9.98
N VAL A 50 -3.93 4.73 -8.91
CA VAL A 50 -4.58 4.25 -7.68
C VAL A 50 -6.07 3.94 -7.86
N GLU A 51 -6.71 4.44 -8.92
CA GLU A 51 -8.11 4.11 -9.24
C GLU A 51 -8.19 2.68 -9.78
N ALA A 52 -7.31 2.31 -10.72
CA ALA A 52 -7.22 0.94 -11.23
C ALA A 52 -6.74 -0.07 -10.17
N ILE A 53 -5.87 0.36 -9.24
CA ILE A 53 -5.35 -0.53 -8.19
C ILE A 53 -6.43 -0.90 -7.18
N PHE A 54 -7.18 0.09 -6.71
CA PHE A 54 -8.20 -0.08 -5.66
C PHE A 54 -9.62 -0.03 -6.23
N ASP A 55 -9.82 -0.60 -7.42
CA ASP A 55 -11.12 -0.77 -8.05
C ASP A 55 -11.98 -1.72 -7.20
N GLU A 56 -13.28 -1.43 -7.09
CA GLU A 56 -14.24 -2.25 -6.33
C GLU A 56 -14.59 -3.57 -7.03
N THR A 57 -14.48 -3.61 -8.36
CA THR A 57 -14.87 -4.75 -9.20
C THR A 57 -13.68 -5.60 -9.64
N ASN A 58 -12.58 -4.99 -10.05
CA ASN A 58 -11.38 -5.70 -10.52
C ASN A 58 -10.09 -5.04 -10.01
N PRO A 59 -9.81 -5.11 -8.69
CA PRO A 59 -8.60 -4.52 -8.13
C PRO A 59 -7.34 -5.22 -8.63
N ILE A 60 -6.31 -4.44 -8.99
CA ILE A 60 -4.99 -4.98 -9.32
C ILE A 60 -4.23 -5.27 -8.03
N LYS A 61 -4.14 -6.57 -7.71
CA LYS A 61 -3.55 -7.05 -6.45
C LYS A 61 -2.04 -7.14 -6.54
N ASN A 62 -1.37 -6.64 -5.50
CA ASN A 62 0.06 -6.81 -5.30
C ASN A 62 0.31 -7.26 -3.86
N ALA A 63 0.94 -8.42 -3.69
CA ALA A 63 1.19 -9.03 -2.38
C ALA A 63 1.97 -8.11 -1.42
N TYR A 64 2.83 -7.24 -1.93
CA TYR A 64 3.56 -6.27 -1.12
C TYR A 64 2.62 -5.21 -0.54
N LEU A 65 1.75 -4.67 -1.38
CA LEU A 65 0.77 -3.66 -0.99
C LEU A 65 -0.31 -4.25 -0.07
N GLU A 66 -0.74 -5.49 -0.35
CA GLU A 66 -1.65 -6.24 0.54
C GLU A 66 -1.05 -6.41 1.94
N ARG A 67 0.26 -6.70 2.04
CA ARG A 67 0.93 -6.85 3.32
C ARG A 67 1.03 -5.52 4.09
N ILE A 68 1.36 -4.43 3.41
CA ILE A 68 1.39 -3.08 4.01
C ILE A 68 0.00 -2.73 4.56
N LEU A 69 -1.03 -2.87 3.72
CA LEU A 69 -2.41 -2.55 4.10
C LEU A 69 -2.90 -3.44 5.26
N THR A 70 -2.52 -4.72 5.26
CA THR A 70 -2.84 -5.65 6.35
C THR A 70 -2.31 -5.16 7.70
N PHE A 71 -1.04 -4.76 7.78
CA PHE A 71 -0.47 -4.29 9.05
C PHE A 71 -1.10 -2.98 9.55
N LEU A 72 -1.46 -2.07 8.64
CA LEU A 72 -2.15 -0.83 9.00
C LEU A 72 -3.56 -1.11 9.54
N VAL A 73 -4.34 -1.93 8.84
CA VAL A 73 -5.70 -2.29 9.26
C VAL A 73 -5.70 -3.04 10.59
N LEU A 74 -4.76 -3.98 10.76
CA LEU A 74 -4.61 -4.73 12.01
C LEU A 74 -4.22 -3.82 13.19
N TRP A 75 -3.36 -2.84 12.95
CA TRP A 75 -3.01 -1.85 13.95
C TRP A 75 -4.26 -1.11 14.42
N ASP A 76 -5.07 -0.57 13.51
CA ASP A 76 -6.27 0.20 13.87
C ASP A 76 -7.31 -0.66 14.60
N ILE A 77 -7.51 -1.89 14.16
CA ILE A 77 -8.41 -2.85 14.82
C ILE A 77 -7.96 -3.14 16.25
N GLN A 78 -6.66 -3.35 16.46
CA GLN A 78 -6.14 -3.60 17.81
C GLN A 78 -6.28 -2.37 18.72
N HIS A 79 -6.15 -1.15 18.18
CA HIS A 79 -6.31 0.09 18.95
C HIS A 79 -7.76 0.40 19.31
N ARG A 80 -8.73 -0.06 18.50
CA ARG A 80 -10.15 0.05 18.85
C ARG A 80 -10.48 -0.68 20.15
N ASN A 81 -9.73 -1.73 20.47
CA ASN A 81 -9.95 -2.52 21.68
C ASN A 81 -9.03 -2.02 22.82
N ALA A 82 -9.38 -0.87 23.40
CA ALA A 82 -8.61 -0.17 24.44
C ALA A 82 -8.25 -1.02 25.68
N TYR A 83 -8.92 -2.15 25.88
CA TYR A 83 -8.69 -3.08 27.00
C TYR A 83 -7.55 -4.08 26.75
N ARG A 84 -7.03 -4.20 25.51
CA ARG A 84 -6.00 -5.19 25.18
C ARG A 84 -4.61 -4.55 25.25
N LYS A 85 -3.70 -5.20 25.97
CA LYS A 85 -2.27 -4.85 25.93
C LYS A 85 -1.76 -5.05 24.51
N LEU A 86 -1.35 -3.95 23.89
CA LEU A 86 -0.76 -3.99 22.58
C LEU A 86 0.63 -4.62 22.65
N SER A 87 0.93 -5.55 21.74
CA SER A 87 2.27 -6.13 21.66
C SER A 87 3.24 -5.16 20.99
N ASN A 88 4.50 -5.13 21.43
CA ASN A 88 5.56 -4.35 20.77
C ASN A 88 5.72 -4.77 19.29
N VAL A 89 5.48 -6.05 18.98
CA VAL A 89 5.51 -6.60 17.62
C VAL A 89 4.51 -5.90 16.69
N SER A 90 3.30 -5.59 17.17
CA SER A 90 2.29 -4.87 16.37
C SER A 90 2.76 -3.45 16.03
N LYS A 91 3.42 -2.79 16.97
CA LYS A 91 4.00 -1.46 16.77
C LYS A 91 5.13 -1.47 15.75
N GLU A 92 6.03 -2.44 15.86
CA GLU A 92 7.12 -2.64 14.90
C GLU A 92 6.58 -2.93 13.48
N GLN A 93 5.51 -3.73 13.36
CA GLN A 93 4.85 -4.01 12.08
C GLN A 93 4.24 -2.76 11.45
N LYS A 94 3.58 -1.92 12.25
CA LYS A 94 3.03 -0.63 11.79
C LYS A 94 4.14 0.34 11.36
N GLU A 95 5.18 0.49 12.17
CA GLU A 95 6.33 1.34 11.82
C GLU A 95 7.06 0.85 10.56
N TRP A 96 7.13 -0.47 10.35
CA TRP A 96 7.65 -1.04 9.11
C TRP A 96 6.75 -0.69 7.92
N ALA A 97 5.43 -0.85 8.05
CA ALA A 97 4.47 -0.52 7.00
C ALA A 97 4.52 0.96 6.61
N ASP A 98 4.59 1.88 7.59
CA ASP A 98 4.71 3.32 7.34
C ASP A 98 6.00 3.66 6.57
N LYS A 99 7.14 3.05 6.93
CA LYS A 99 8.42 3.28 6.25
C LYS A 99 8.40 2.76 4.81
N GLU A 100 7.78 1.61 4.58
CA GLU A 100 7.66 1.06 3.23
C GLU A 100 6.71 1.89 2.37
N LEU A 101 5.62 2.39 2.95
CA LEU A 101 4.72 3.32 2.28
C LEU A 101 5.42 4.62 1.89
N ASP A 102 6.27 5.18 2.77
CA ASP A 102 7.07 6.37 2.46
C ASP A 102 8.11 6.11 1.35
N LYS A 103 8.72 4.93 1.31
CA LYS A 103 9.61 4.53 0.20
C LYS A 103 8.87 4.43 -1.14
N LEU A 104 7.64 3.91 -1.12
CA LEU A 104 6.78 3.84 -2.31
C LEU A 104 6.33 5.24 -2.75
N ALA A 105 5.91 6.09 -1.80
CA ALA A 105 5.47 7.45 -2.06
C ALA A 105 6.63 8.38 -2.50
N SER A 106 7.86 8.11 -2.06
CA SER A 106 9.06 8.84 -2.53
C SER A 106 9.64 8.30 -3.84
N GLY A 107 9.07 7.21 -4.39
CA GLY A 107 9.58 6.56 -5.60
C GLY A 107 10.93 5.84 -5.43
N ARG A 108 11.42 5.68 -4.19
CA ARG A 108 12.63 4.89 -3.90
C ARG A 108 12.40 3.39 -4.12
N LEU A 109 11.16 2.95 -3.98
CA LEU A 109 10.71 1.60 -4.28
C LEU A 109 9.65 1.68 -5.38
N SER A 110 9.88 0.95 -6.48
CA SER A 110 8.92 0.80 -7.57
C SER A 110 8.30 -0.59 -7.51
N LEU A 111 6.99 -0.68 -7.74
CA LEU A 111 6.27 -1.94 -7.85
C LEU A 111 6.01 -2.20 -9.33
N ASP A 112 6.78 -3.10 -9.93
CA ASP A 112 6.75 -3.37 -11.38
C ASP A 112 5.42 -3.93 -11.88
N ASN A 113 4.60 -4.50 -10.97
CA ASN A 113 3.30 -5.10 -11.31
C ASN A 113 2.12 -4.12 -11.20
N LEU A 114 2.35 -2.85 -10.84
CA LEU A 114 1.28 -1.87 -10.69
C LEU A 114 1.26 -0.89 -11.87
N PRO A 115 0.08 -0.52 -12.38
CA PRO A 115 -0.01 0.44 -13.47
C PRO A 115 0.58 1.79 -13.02
N PRO A 116 1.58 2.32 -13.74
CA PRO A 116 2.04 3.68 -13.49
C PRO A 116 0.90 4.64 -13.82
N LYS A 117 0.87 5.79 -13.13
CA LYS A 117 -0.10 6.83 -13.45
C LYS A 117 0.05 7.22 -14.92
N SER A 118 -1.04 7.12 -15.68
CA SER A 118 -1.12 7.59 -17.05
C SER A 118 -0.61 9.04 -17.13
N SER A 119 0.61 9.22 -17.62
CA SER A 119 1.09 10.55 -17.97
C SER A 119 0.55 10.87 -19.35
N THR A 120 -0.51 11.67 -19.45
CA THR A 120 -0.90 12.39 -20.68
C THR A 120 0.14 13.49 -21.01
N THR A 121 1.41 13.18 -20.83
CA THR A 121 2.51 14.02 -21.25
C THR A 121 3.55 13.06 -21.76
N ASP A 122 3.70 13.07 -23.08
CA ASP A 122 4.88 12.57 -23.78
C ASP A 122 6.11 12.93 -22.95
N ARG A 123 6.59 11.96 -22.15
CA ARG A 123 7.91 12.07 -21.56
C ARG A 123 8.84 11.96 -22.74
N SER A 124 9.22 13.11 -23.26
CA SER A 124 10.24 13.30 -24.27
C SER A 124 11.32 12.27 -24.05
N LYS A 125 11.39 11.32 -24.98
CA LYS A 125 12.45 10.32 -25.07
C LYS A 125 13.76 11.07 -24.89
N ILE A 126 14.43 10.89 -23.75
CA ILE A 126 15.74 11.50 -23.51
C ILE A 126 16.66 10.87 -24.55
N LEU A 127 16.84 11.56 -25.67
CA LEU A 127 17.73 11.18 -26.75
C LEU A 127 19.15 11.28 -26.18
N TYR A 128 19.71 10.13 -25.84
CA TYR A 128 21.11 10.02 -25.49
C TYR A 128 21.94 10.26 -26.76
N GLY A 129 22.33 11.51 -27.00
CA GLY A 129 23.24 11.88 -28.07
C GLY A 129 24.68 11.74 -27.59
N ASN A 130 25.42 10.78 -28.15
CA ASN A 130 26.85 10.66 -27.92
C ASN A 130 27.56 11.90 -28.51
N LEU A 131 28.13 12.74 -27.65
CA LEU A 131 28.87 13.97 -28.01
C LEU A 131 30.34 13.71 -28.38
N SER A 132 30.71 12.48 -28.74
CA SER A 132 32.06 12.20 -29.24
C SER A 132 32.24 12.84 -30.63
N ASN A 133 32.78 14.06 -30.66
CA ASN A 133 33.27 14.70 -31.88
C ASN A 133 34.62 14.06 -32.27
N PRO A 134 34.72 13.33 -33.40
CA PRO A 134 35.98 12.72 -33.82
C PRO A 134 36.97 13.73 -34.45
N ASP A 135 36.57 14.98 -34.69
CA ASP A 135 37.42 15.98 -35.34
C ASP A 135 38.05 16.96 -34.35
N PHE A 136 38.93 16.46 -33.47
CA PHE A 136 39.94 17.27 -32.80
C PHE A 136 41.26 17.14 -33.56
N TYR A 137 41.48 17.99 -34.57
CA TYR A 137 42.81 18.28 -35.09
C TYR A 137 43.21 19.69 -34.62
N ILE A 138 44.20 19.75 -33.72
CA ILE A 138 45.06 20.93 -33.49
C ILE A 138 46.47 20.52 -33.88
#